data_AF-A0A1T4KPZ7-F1
#
_entry.id   AF-A0A1T4KPZ7-F1
#
_cell.length_a   1.000
_cell.length_b   1.000
_cell.length_c   1.000
_cell.angle_alpha   90.00
_cell.angle_beta   90.00
_cell.angle_gamma   90.00
#
_symmetry.space_group_name_H-M   'P 1'
#
loop_
_entity.id
_entity.type
_entity.pdbx_description
1 polymer ?
#
loop_
_entity_poly.entity_id
_entity_poly.type
_entity_poly.pdbx_seq_one_letter_code
_entity_poly.pdbx_strand_id
1 'polypeptide(L)'
;MQIITRFTGFSRCQLVLINPSMNRRRIYFLEICQGLFHVVLFRAWGRIGYRVRCKEEWYPKIEDAVKEANRLYREKTRKGYQETNHY
;
A
#
# COMPACT_ATOMS: atom_id res chain seq x y z
N MET A 1 -9.41 -0.89 -20.21
CA MET A 1 -8.33 -0.74 -19.20
C MET A 1 -8.36 -1.98 -18.32
N GLN A 2 -7.30 -2.80 -18.30
CA GLN A 2 -7.23 -3.93 -17.38
C GLN A 2 -7.36 -3.40 -15.94
N ILE A 3 -8.31 -3.97 -15.18
CA ILE A 3 -8.39 -3.74 -13.74
C ILE A 3 -7.17 -4.44 -13.16
N ILE A 4 -6.11 -3.69 -12.87
CA ILE A 4 -4.94 -4.25 -12.19
C ILE A 4 -5.38 -4.56 -10.75
N THR A 5 -5.65 -5.84 -10.50
CA THR A 5 -5.92 -6.40 -9.18
C THR A 5 -4.60 -6.91 -8.61
N ARG A 6 -3.94 -6.09 -7.79
CA ARG A 6 -2.65 -6.41 -7.18
C ARG A 6 -2.79 -7.32 -5.95
N PHE A 7 -3.86 -7.14 -5.19
CA PHE A 7 -4.15 -7.92 -3.98
C PHE A 7 -5.25 -8.92 -4.29
N THR A 8 -5.02 -10.20 -3.96
CA THR A 8 -6.01 -11.29 -4.07
C THR A 8 -6.29 -11.96 -2.72
N GLY A 9 -5.59 -11.54 -1.66
CA GLY A 9 -5.69 -12.07 -0.31
C GLY A 9 -4.60 -11.44 0.58
N PHE A 10 -4.16 -12.16 1.62
CA PHE A 10 -3.06 -11.72 2.49
C PHE A 10 -1.78 -11.53 1.68
N SER A 11 -1.37 -10.29 1.54
CA SER A 11 -0.20 -9.92 0.74
C SER A 11 0.25 -8.52 1.10
N ARG A 12 1.50 -8.22 0.77
CA ARG A 12 2.10 -6.90 0.95
C ARG A 12 2.68 -6.37 -0.35
N CYS A 13 2.74 -5.05 -0.47
CA CYS A 13 3.50 -4.38 -1.51
C CYS A 13 4.12 -3.09 -0.98
N GLN A 14 5.27 -2.73 -1.55
CA GLN A 14 5.92 -1.45 -1.34
C GLN A 14 5.89 -0.64 -2.63
N LEU A 15 5.52 0.63 -2.50
CA LEU A 15 5.44 1.59 -3.59
C LEU A 15 6.40 2.74 -3.31
N VAL A 16 7.13 3.18 -4.32
CA VAL A 16 8.04 4.33 -4.23
C VAL A 16 7.70 5.38 -5.27
N LEU A 17 7.91 6.65 -4.91
CA LEU A 17 7.85 7.76 -5.85
C LEU A 17 9.12 8.58 -5.67
N ILE A 18 10.01 8.49 -6.66
CA ILE A 18 11.29 9.18 -6.67
C ILE A 18 11.31 10.12 -7.89
N ASN A 19 11.41 11.41 -7.61
CA ASN A 19 11.64 12.45 -8.61
C ASN A 19 12.75 13.39 -8.07
N PRO A 20 13.99 13.25 -8.55
CA PRO A 20 15.13 14.05 -8.11
C PRO A 20 14.98 15.55 -8.41
N SER A 21 14.43 15.93 -9.57
CA SER A 21 14.28 17.35 -9.96
C SER A 21 13.33 18.11 -9.04
N MET A 22 12.46 17.41 -8.30
CA MET A 22 11.54 18.00 -7.32
C MET A 22 11.92 17.69 -5.86
N ASN A 23 13.13 17.16 -5.57
CA ASN A 23 13.55 16.67 -4.25
C ASN A 23 12.46 15.79 -3.58
N ARG A 24 11.84 14.91 -4.38
CA ARG A 24 10.71 14.08 -3.95
C ARG A 24 11.17 12.63 -3.87
N ARG A 25 11.21 12.10 -2.65
CA ARG A 25 11.57 10.70 -2.38
C ARG A 25 10.61 10.13 -1.34
N ARG A 26 9.54 9.46 -1.80
CA ARG A 26 8.44 8.99 -0.95
C ARG A 26 8.29 7.47 -1.02
N ILE A 27 7.81 6.92 0.08
CA ILE A 27 7.48 5.49 0.25
C ILE A 27 6.03 5.35 0.69
N TYR A 28 5.38 4.29 0.23
CA TYR A 28 4.05 3.87 0.64
C TYR A 28 4.01 2.34 0.73
N PHE A 29 3.67 1.81 1.88
CA PHE A 29 3.56 0.38 2.15
C PHE A 29 2.09 0.02 2.36
N LEU A 30 1.67 -1.11 1.82
CA LEU A 30 0.35 -1.70 1.97
C LEU A 30 0.50 -3.17 2.32
N GLU A 31 -0.24 -3.63 3.32
CA GLU A 31 -0.26 -5.03 3.71
C GLU A 31 -1.64 -5.43 4.23
N ILE A 32 -2.12 -6.57 3.76
CA ILE A 32 -3.30 -7.24 4.32
C ILE A 32 -2.78 -8.36 5.22
N CYS A 33 -3.01 -8.22 6.53
CA CYS A 33 -2.63 -9.17 7.56
C CYS A 33 -3.85 -9.84 8.19
N GLN A 34 -3.66 -11.06 8.70
CA GLN A 34 -4.59 -11.67 9.63
C GLN A 34 -4.34 -11.11 11.05
N GLY A 35 -5.33 -10.41 11.60
CA GLY A 35 -5.36 -10.05 13.01
C GLY A 35 -5.99 -11.15 13.88
N LEU A 36 -5.97 -10.97 15.20
CA LEU A 36 -6.48 -11.97 16.15
C LEU A 36 -8.00 -12.23 15.97
N PHE A 37 -8.76 -11.20 15.59
CA PHE A 37 -10.22 -11.28 15.42
C PHE A 37 -10.72 -10.79 14.06
N HIS A 38 -9.89 -10.06 13.31
CA HIS A 38 -10.29 -9.35 12.10
C HIS A 38 -9.16 -9.31 11.09
N VAL A 39 -9.50 -9.04 9.83
CA VAL A 39 -8.51 -8.75 8.79
C VAL A 39 -8.04 -7.31 8.95
N VAL A 40 -6.74 -7.08 8.90
CA VAL A 40 -6.14 -5.74 9.05
C VAL A 40 -5.55 -5.31 7.72
N LEU A 41 -5.97 -4.15 7.22
CA LEU A 41 -5.23 -3.42 6.20
C LEU A 41 -4.28 -2.45 6.89
N PHE A 42 -3.00 -2.79 6.93
CA PHE A 42 -1.95 -1.92 7.39
C PHE A 42 -1.44 -1.06 6.24
N ARG A 43 -1.23 0.24 6.53
CA ARG A 43 -0.56 1.15 5.61
C ARG A 43 0.46 2.01 6.33
N ALA A 44 1.60 2.22 5.67
CA ALA A 44 2.62 3.16 6.13
C ALA A 44 3.08 4.08 5.01
N TRP A 45 3.40 5.34 5.32
CA TRP A 45 3.83 6.31 4.32
C TRP A 45 4.76 7.38 4.89
N GLY A 46 5.66 7.89 4.05
CA GLY A 46 6.61 8.92 4.46
C GLY A 46 7.63 9.29 3.40
N ARG A 47 8.67 10.01 3.82
CA ARG A 47 9.88 10.21 3.02
C ARG A 47 10.82 9.02 3.26
N ILE A 48 11.48 8.55 2.21
CA ILE A 48 12.48 7.48 2.32
C ILE A 48 13.65 8.00 3.17
N GLY A 49 14.10 7.18 4.13
CA GLY A 49 15.17 7.52 5.08
C GLY A 49 14.71 8.21 6.36
N TYR A 50 13.40 8.36 6.56
CA TYR A 50 12.81 8.97 7.76
C TYR A 50 11.73 8.09 8.37
N ARG A 51 11.35 8.39 9.62
CA ARG A 51 10.20 7.74 10.28
C ARG A 51 8.94 7.89 9.44
N VAL A 52 8.28 6.78 9.15
CA VAL A 52 7.00 6.74 8.43
C VAL A 52 5.84 6.97 9.40
N ARG A 53 4.72 7.46 8.87
CA ARG A 53 3.42 7.40 9.53
C ARG A 53 2.78 6.06 9.20
N CYS A 54 1.95 5.54 10.09
CA CYS A 54 1.19 4.32 9.87
C CYS A 54 -0.29 4.53 10.20
N LYS A 55 -1.14 3.69 9.60
CA LYS A 55 -2.55 3.56 9.94
C LYS A 55 -2.99 2.12 9.71
N GLU A 56 -3.82 1.63 10.62
CA GLU A 56 -4.51 0.35 10.50
C GLU A 56 -5.99 0.59 10.27
N GLU A 57 -6.56 -0.24 9.41
CA GLU A 57 -8.01 -0.30 9.15
C GLU A 57 -8.45 -1.76 9.29
N TRP A 58 -9.55 -1.98 9.99
CA TRP A 58 -10.02 -3.31 10.35
C TRP A 58 -11.25 -3.68 9.54
N TYR A 59 -11.27 -4.92 9.07
CA TYR A 59 -12.32 -5.45 8.19
C TYR A 59 -12.84 -6.78 8.73
N PRO A 60 -14.17 -7.02 8.71
CA PRO A 60 -14.75 -8.30 9.08
C PRO A 60 -14.39 -9.43 8.11
N LYS A 61 -14.11 -9.10 6.84
CA LYS A 61 -13.89 -10.06 5.75
C LYS A 61 -12.68 -9.66 4.92
N ILE A 62 -11.99 -10.67 4.36
CA ILE A 62 -10.79 -10.45 3.55
C ILE A 62 -11.12 -9.73 2.23
N GLU A 63 -12.30 -9.97 1.67
CA GLU A 63 -12.74 -9.38 0.40
C GLU A 63 -12.85 -7.85 0.51
N ASP A 64 -13.30 -7.34 1.66
CA ASP A 64 -13.40 -5.90 1.92
C ASP A 64 -12.01 -5.25 2.00
N ALA A 65 -11.08 -5.90 2.72
CA ALA A 65 -9.69 -5.47 2.80
C ALA A 65 -8.99 -5.49 1.42
N VAL A 66 -9.22 -6.54 0.63
CA VAL A 66 -8.71 -6.68 -0.74
C VAL A 66 -9.25 -5.58 -1.66
N LYS A 67 -10.54 -5.28 -1.57
CA LYS A 67 -11.16 -4.20 -2.34
C LYS A 67 -10.53 -2.85 -2.03
N GLU A 68 -10.35 -2.53 -0.75
CA GLU A 68 -9.75 -1.27 -0.31
C GLU A 68 -8.26 -1.18 -0.62
N ALA A 69 -7.50 -2.26 -0.44
CA ALA A 69 -6.09 -2.32 -0.82
C ALA A 69 -5.89 -2.06 -2.32
N ASN A 70 -6.70 -2.69 -3.18
CA ASN A 70 -6.66 -2.46 -4.63
C ASN A 70 -7.13 -1.05 -5.02
N ARG A 71 -8.05 -0.44 -4.28
CA ARG A 71 -8.42 0.98 -4.48
C ARG A 71 -7.23 1.90 -4.17
N LEU A 72 -6.58 1.71 -3.02
CA LEU A 72 -5.40 2.49 -2.61
C LEU A 72 -4.23 2.28 -3.58
N TYR A 73 -3.93 1.04 -3.96
CA TYR A 73 -2.89 0.72 -4.93
C TYR A 73 -3.08 1.48 -6.24
N ARG A 74 -4.28 1.42 -6.83
CA ARG A 74 -4.62 2.15 -8.06
C ARG A 74 -4.52 3.66 -7.91
N GLU A 75 -4.93 4.21 -6.76
CA GLU A 75 -4.80 5.64 -6.50
C GLU A 75 -3.32 6.07 -6.44
N LYS A 76 -2.46 5.29 -5.80
CA LYS A 76 -1.03 5.60 -5.69
C LYS A 76 -0.29 5.42 -6.99
N THR A 77 -0.56 4.35 -7.75
CA THR A 77 0.05 4.16 -9.07
C THR A 77 -0.35 5.27 -10.05
N ARG A 78 -1.62 5.72 -10.02
CA ARG A 78 -2.06 6.92 -10.77
C ARG A 78 -1.34 8.20 -10.36
N LYS A 79 -0.88 8.31 -9.12
CA LYS A 79 -0.06 9.44 -8.62
C LYS A 79 1.42 9.32 -9.00
N GLY A 80 1.81 8.29 -9.75
CA GLY A 80 3.18 8.05 -10.20
C GLY A 80 4.03 7.24 -9.22
N TYR A 81 3.42 6.61 -8.21
CA TYR A 81 4.15 5.60 -7.43
C TYR A 81 4.35 4.33 -8.27
N GLN A 82 5.52 3.71 -8.11
CA GLN A 82 5.87 2.46 -8.76
C GLN A 82 6.11 1.38 -7.70
N GLU A 83 5.62 0.17 -7.96
CA GLU A 83 5.88 -0.95 -7.06
C GLU A 83 7.36 -1.35 -7.12
N THR A 84 7.91 -1.67 -5.95
CA THR A 84 9.28 -2.15 -5.82
C THR A 84 9.28 -3.45 -5.03
N ASN A 85 10.08 -4.41 -5.47
CA ASN A 85 10.28 -5.70 -4.80
C ASN A 85 11.39 -5.65 -3.74
N HIS A 86 11.95 -4.46 -3.45
CA HIS A 86 13.05 -4.36 -2.49
C HIS A 86 12.55 -4.41 -1.04
N TYR A 87 13.05 -5.45 -0.34
CA TYR A 87 13.00 -5.81 1.10
C TYR A 87 11.88 -6.74 1.57
#